data_AF-A0A7V0NI02-F1
#
_entry.id   AF-A0A7V0NI02-F1
#
_cell.length_a   1.000
_cell.length_b   1.000
_cell.length_c   1.000
_cell.angle_alpha   90.00
_cell.angle_beta   90.00
_cell.angle_gamma   90.00
#
_symmetry.space_group_name_H-M   'P 1'
#
loop_
_entity.id
_entity.type
_entity.pdbx_description
1 polymer ?
#
loop_
_entity_poly.entity_id
_entity_poly.type
_entity_poly.pdbx_seq_one_letter_code
_entity_poly.pdbx_strand_id
1 'polypeptide(L)'
;ETEEYHVVYAKAVVLATGGFGRLHIQGFPTTNHYGATGDGLVLGYRAGVPIRYLGAVQYHPTGAIFPEQIVGLLITEKVRGSGADVLNVDGEKFVFPLEPRDVEAAAIIRECAPVEKGGRGKGVRTPTGNYGVWLDTPLIDLLYGEGTIERKLPAMVRMYRRFGIDMTKEPILVYPTLHYQNGGLRIKPDGSTNVPGLYAGGEVTGGVHGTNRLMGNSLLDVVVYGRRSGTSAALYAKEQFRDFGKPTLQHVYEYEKELAEIGVPEDKISPVLLPNYVPEHVRKKQLTSYYQGNLY
;
A
#
# COMPACT_ATOMS: atom_id res chain seq x y z
N GLU A 1 -6.50 -23.35 9.30
CA GLU A 1 -7.55 -23.66 10.29
C GLU A 1 -8.35 -24.92 9.92
N THR A 2 -8.58 -25.21 8.63
CA THR A 2 -9.16 -26.49 8.17
C THR A 2 -8.18 -27.40 7.39
N GLU A 3 -7.07 -26.86 6.88
CA GLU A 3 -6.12 -27.59 5.99
C GLU A 3 -6.76 -28.13 4.70
N GLU A 4 -7.96 -27.64 4.37
CA GLU A 4 -8.68 -28.06 3.17
C GLU A 4 -8.21 -27.24 1.97
N TYR A 5 -7.82 -27.96 0.92
CA TYR A 5 -7.53 -27.38 -0.38
C TYR A 5 -8.78 -27.41 -1.25
N HIS A 6 -9.14 -26.24 -1.80
CA HIS A 6 -10.26 -26.13 -2.73
C HIS A 6 -9.77 -25.75 -4.12
N VAL A 7 -10.24 -26.48 -5.12
CA VAL A 7 -10.02 -26.14 -6.53
C VAL A 7 -11.25 -25.39 -7.04
N VAL A 8 -11.05 -24.14 -7.44
CA VAL A 8 -12.10 -23.30 -8.03
C VAL A 8 -11.91 -23.26 -9.55
N TYR A 9 -12.84 -23.89 -10.27
CA TYR A 9 -12.85 -23.88 -11.74
C TYR A 9 -13.65 -22.70 -12.25
N ALA A 10 -13.04 -21.89 -13.12
CA ALA A 10 -13.71 -20.77 -13.76
C ALA A 10 -13.23 -20.60 -15.20
N LYS A 11 -14.15 -20.20 -16.10
CA LYS A 11 -13.82 -19.88 -17.49
C LYS A 11 -12.97 -18.60 -17.61
N ALA A 12 -13.10 -17.70 -16.64
CA ALA A 12 -12.33 -16.47 -16.55
C ALA A 12 -12.10 -16.11 -15.08
N VAL A 13 -10.96 -15.52 -14.77
CA VAL A 13 -10.53 -15.10 -13.42
C VAL A 13 -10.14 -13.63 -13.47
N VAL A 14 -10.57 -12.85 -12.48
CA VAL A 14 -10.20 -11.43 -12.33
C VAL A 14 -9.42 -11.26 -11.02
N LEU A 15 -8.18 -10.80 -11.11
CA LEU A 15 -7.37 -10.42 -9.94
C LEU A 15 -7.72 -8.99 -9.52
N ALA A 16 -8.17 -8.83 -8.27
CA ALA A 16 -8.50 -7.54 -7.67
C ALA A 16 -8.04 -7.48 -6.19
N THR A 17 -6.83 -7.98 -5.93
CA THR A 17 -6.33 -8.29 -4.57
C THR A 17 -5.66 -7.12 -3.86
N GLY A 18 -5.63 -5.93 -4.45
CA GLY A 18 -4.92 -4.77 -3.91
C GLY A 18 -3.40 -4.84 -4.07
N GLY A 19 -2.71 -3.95 -3.36
CA GLY A 19 -1.24 -3.80 -3.43
C GLY A 19 -0.47 -4.57 -2.35
N PHE A 20 0.82 -4.23 -2.21
CA PHE A 20 1.77 -4.89 -1.30
C PHE A 20 2.21 -4.04 -0.10
N GLY A 21 1.49 -2.97 0.25
CA GLY A 21 2.01 -2.00 1.22
C GLY A 21 2.28 -2.53 2.63
N ARG A 22 1.85 -3.75 2.99
CA ARG A 22 2.25 -4.43 4.23
C ARG A 22 3.63 -5.04 4.20
N LEU A 23 4.33 -4.98 3.07
CA LEU A 23 5.75 -5.30 3.01
C LEU A 23 6.63 -4.20 3.63
N HIS A 24 6.06 -3.06 4.03
CA HIS A 24 6.77 -1.98 4.74
C HIS A 24 8.08 -1.60 4.04
N ILE A 25 7.98 -1.31 2.74
CA ILE A 25 9.14 -1.00 1.88
C ILE A 25 10.01 0.08 2.55
N GLN A 26 11.31 -0.17 2.63
CA GLN A 26 12.28 0.70 3.31
C GLN A 26 12.00 0.96 4.81
N GLY A 27 11.24 0.07 5.46
CA GLY A 27 10.90 0.18 6.88
C GLY A 27 9.85 1.24 7.20
N PHE A 28 9.20 1.83 6.18
CA PHE A 28 8.18 2.85 6.41
C PHE A 28 6.90 2.22 6.98
N PRO A 29 6.20 2.92 7.90
CA PRO A 29 4.85 2.54 8.28
C PRO A 29 3.93 2.64 7.05
N THR A 30 2.75 2.02 7.13
CA THR A 30 1.81 1.97 5.99
C THR A 30 0.40 2.33 6.38
N THR A 31 -0.28 3.04 5.48
CA THR A 31 -1.73 3.30 5.56
C THR A 31 -2.57 2.10 5.12
N ASN A 32 -1.95 1.09 4.50
CA ASN A 32 -2.68 0.02 3.86
C ASN A 32 -3.29 -0.96 4.86
N HIS A 33 -4.40 -1.58 4.47
CA HIS A 33 -5.05 -2.64 5.24
C HIS A 33 -4.10 -3.82 5.47
N TYR A 34 -4.33 -4.61 6.52
CA TYR A 34 -3.49 -5.78 6.84
C TYR A 34 -3.44 -6.83 5.73
N GLY A 35 -4.45 -6.87 4.85
CA GLY A 35 -4.49 -7.76 3.69
C GLY A 35 -3.70 -7.29 2.45
N ALA A 36 -3.02 -6.14 2.50
CA ALA A 36 -2.24 -5.64 1.36
C ALA A 36 -0.84 -6.28 1.30
N THR A 37 -0.81 -7.61 1.14
CA THR A 37 0.40 -8.46 1.20
C THR A 37 1.03 -8.74 -0.16
N GLY A 38 0.38 -8.33 -1.26
CA GLY A 38 0.90 -8.51 -2.62
C GLY A 38 0.65 -9.89 -3.25
N ASP A 39 -0.18 -10.73 -2.65
CA ASP A 39 -0.38 -12.12 -3.08
C ASP A 39 -0.78 -12.25 -4.56
N GLY A 40 -1.72 -11.41 -5.04
CA GLY A 40 -2.14 -11.44 -6.44
C GLY A 40 -1.06 -11.04 -7.44
N LEU A 41 -0.05 -10.27 -7.02
CA LEU A 41 1.10 -9.96 -7.87
C LEU A 41 1.97 -11.19 -8.08
N VAL A 42 2.21 -11.95 -7.00
CA VAL A 42 2.96 -13.19 -7.05
C VAL A 42 2.20 -14.23 -7.87
N LEU A 43 0.90 -14.37 -7.65
CA LEU A 43 0.04 -15.28 -8.44
C LEU A 43 0.06 -14.93 -9.93
N GLY A 44 -0.15 -13.66 -10.28
CA GLY A 44 -0.11 -13.22 -11.67
C GLY A 44 1.27 -13.41 -12.31
N TYR A 45 2.35 -13.08 -11.59
CA TYR A 45 3.72 -13.29 -12.08
C TYR A 45 4.02 -14.77 -12.33
N ARG A 46 3.69 -15.66 -11.39
CA ARG A 46 3.85 -17.11 -11.53
C ARG A 46 3.00 -17.68 -12.65
N ALA A 47 1.83 -17.10 -12.93
CA ALA A 47 1.02 -17.44 -14.10
C ALA A 47 1.61 -16.94 -15.43
N GLY A 48 2.73 -16.20 -15.42
CA GLY A 48 3.39 -15.69 -16.62
C GLY A 48 2.93 -14.29 -17.04
N VAL A 49 2.26 -13.54 -16.16
CA VAL A 49 1.90 -12.13 -16.42
C VAL A 49 3.09 -11.23 -16.10
N PRO A 50 3.60 -10.42 -17.06
CA PRO A 50 4.70 -9.50 -16.78
C PRO A 50 4.31 -8.43 -15.76
N ILE A 51 5.24 -8.11 -14.87
CA ILE A 51 5.11 -6.99 -13.94
C ILE A 51 5.75 -5.74 -14.55
N ARG A 52 5.20 -4.55 -14.26
CA ARG A 52 5.79 -3.26 -14.62
C ARG A 52 5.90 -2.35 -13.39
N TYR A 53 6.98 -1.56 -13.35
CA TYR A 53 7.22 -0.52 -12.33
C TYR A 53 7.12 -1.00 -10.88
N LEU A 54 7.51 -2.23 -10.55
CA LEU A 54 7.32 -2.80 -9.21
C LEU A 54 7.96 -1.94 -8.08
N GLY A 55 9.08 -1.28 -8.37
CA GLY A 55 9.73 -0.36 -7.43
C GLY A 55 9.05 1.00 -7.26
N ALA A 56 8.02 1.32 -8.07
CA ALA A 56 7.31 2.59 -8.01
C ALA A 56 6.22 2.56 -6.93
N VAL A 57 6.63 2.86 -5.71
CA VAL A 57 5.75 3.04 -4.55
C VAL A 57 5.57 4.51 -4.24
N GLN A 58 4.37 4.90 -3.83
CA GLN A 58 4.06 6.26 -3.41
C GLN A 58 3.90 6.33 -1.90
N TYR A 59 4.56 7.33 -1.32
CA TYR A 59 4.41 7.69 0.08
C TYR A 59 3.42 8.85 0.19
N HIS A 60 2.49 8.75 1.14
CA HIS A 60 1.67 9.88 1.52
C HIS A 60 2.48 10.78 2.47
N PRO A 61 2.56 12.10 2.23
CA PRO A 61 3.39 13.01 3.03
C PRO A 61 2.99 13.05 4.52
N THR A 62 1.69 12.96 4.79
CA THR A 62 1.13 13.10 6.12
C THR A 62 0.50 11.79 6.61
N GLY A 63 1.32 10.87 7.11
CA GLY A 63 0.87 9.79 7.99
C GLY A 63 1.14 10.16 9.44
N ALA A 64 0.29 9.74 10.38
CA ALA A 64 0.56 10.00 11.79
C ALA A 64 1.87 9.32 12.20
N ILE A 65 2.72 10.03 12.94
CA ILE A 65 3.92 9.46 13.59
C ILE A 65 3.80 9.48 15.13
N PHE A 66 2.77 10.16 15.63
CA PHE A 66 2.35 10.16 17.02
C PHE A 66 0.84 10.43 17.09
N PRO A 67 0.10 9.79 18.00
CA PRO A 67 0.54 8.79 19.00
C PRO A 67 0.86 7.41 18.40
N GLU A 68 1.56 6.57 19.16
CA GLU A 68 2.13 5.29 18.69
C GLU A 68 1.07 4.34 18.10
N GLN A 69 -0.12 4.33 18.71
CA GLN A 69 -1.24 3.47 18.34
C GLN A 69 -1.79 3.74 16.93
N ILE A 70 -1.51 4.92 16.37
CA ILE A 70 -1.96 5.31 15.03
C ILE A 70 -0.82 5.55 14.05
N VAL A 71 0.41 5.15 14.38
CA VAL A 71 1.54 5.32 13.47
C VAL A 71 1.24 4.69 12.11
N GLY A 72 1.41 5.47 11.04
CA GLY A 72 1.08 5.07 9.68
C GLY A 72 -0.39 5.22 9.30
N LEU A 73 -1.28 5.64 10.19
CA LEU A 73 -2.64 6.00 9.79
C LEU A 73 -2.61 7.27 8.95
N LEU A 74 -3.46 7.29 7.92
CA LEU A 74 -3.56 8.38 6.96
C LEU A 74 -4.10 9.65 7.63
N ILE A 75 -3.36 10.74 7.55
CA ILE A 75 -3.90 12.09 7.72
C ILE A 75 -4.32 12.57 6.33
N THR A 76 -5.63 12.73 6.13
CA THR A 76 -6.17 13.07 4.81
C THR A 76 -5.54 14.34 4.22
N GLU A 77 -5.24 14.30 2.93
CA GLU A 77 -4.73 15.44 2.16
C GLU A 77 -5.65 16.68 2.27
N LYS A 78 -6.93 16.47 2.57
CA LYS A 78 -7.88 17.56 2.86
C LYS A 78 -7.42 18.47 4.02
N VAL A 79 -6.61 17.98 4.96
CA VAL A 79 -6.06 18.81 6.05
C VAL A 79 -5.15 19.90 5.47
N ARG A 80 -4.16 19.50 4.65
CA ARG A 80 -3.27 20.43 3.92
C ARG A 80 -4.04 21.30 2.93
N GLY A 81 -4.95 20.69 2.16
CA GLY A 81 -5.86 21.39 1.24
C GLY A 81 -6.81 22.39 1.93
N SER A 82 -6.97 22.31 3.25
CA SER A 82 -7.73 23.26 4.05
C SER A 82 -6.87 24.32 4.72
N GLY A 83 -5.58 24.43 4.36
CA GLY A 83 -4.68 25.51 4.81
C GLY A 83 -3.72 25.14 5.94
N ALA A 84 -3.67 23.88 6.38
CA ALA A 84 -2.66 23.46 7.36
C ALA A 84 -1.26 23.44 6.73
N ASP A 85 -0.30 24.06 7.41
CA ASP A 85 1.10 24.12 6.99
C ASP A 85 1.94 23.02 7.62
N VAL A 86 2.99 22.60 6.91
CA VAL A 86 3.98 21.65 7.41
C VAL A 86 5.17 22.43 7.94
N LEU A 87 5.45 22.28 9.24
CA LEU A 87 6.45 23.06 9.96
C LEU A 87 7.51 22.15 10.59
N ASN A 88 8.76 22.57 10.55
CA ASN A 88 9.86 21.87 11.24
C ASN A 88 9.87 22.18 12.75
N VAL A 89 10.90 21.70 13.47
CA VAL A 89 11.04 21.91 14.92
C VAL A 89 11.16 23.39 15.32
N ASP A 90 11.64 24.24 14.42
CA ASP A 90 11.80 25.68 14.63
C ASP A 90 10.52 26.47 14.30
N GLY A 91 9.46 25.79 13.86
CA GLY A 91 8.22 26.42 13.38
C GLY A 91 8.33 27.00 11.96
N GLU A 92 9.36 26.64 11.20
CA GLU A 92 9.57 27.15 9.84
C GLU A 92 8.83 26.27 8.83
N LYS A 93 8.16 26.93 7.88
CA LYS A 93 7.61 26.30 6.69
C LYS A 93 8.74 26.04 5.68
N PHE A 94 9.03 24.78 5.41
CA PHE A 94 10.13 24.36 4.53
C PHE A 94 9.66 23.73 3.21
N VAL A 95 8.36 23.46 3.06
CA VAL A 95 7.75 22.94 1.84
C VAL A 95 6.33 23.49 1.69
N PHE A 96 5.88 23.69 0.45
CA PHE A 96 4.50 24.07 0.20
C PHE A 96 3.58 22.84 0.35
N PRO A 97 2.53 22.87 1.19
CA PRO A 97 1.73 21.68 1.50
C PRO A 97 0.91 21.10 0.35
N LEU A 98 0.92 21.71 -0.84
CA LEU A 98 0.21 21.21 -2.03
C LEU A 98 1.17 20.86 -3.18
N GLU A 99 2.46 20.72 -2.87
CA GLU A 99 3.41 20.10 -3.81
C GLU A 99 2.99 18.66 -4.15
N PRO A 100 3.45 18.11 -5.29
CA PRO A 100 3.31 16.69 -5.57
C PRO A 100 3.79 15.83 -4.40
N ARG A 101 3.09 14.72 -4.15
CA ARG A 101 3.31 13.87 -2.96
C ARG A 101 4.75 13.40 -2.80
N ASP A 102 5.42 13.10 -3.89
CA ASP A 102 6.83 12.70 -3.91
C ASP A 102 7.75 13.85 -3.49
N VAL A 103 7.49 15.07 -3.95
CA VAL A 103 8.24 16.27 -3.56
C VAL A 103 8.04 16.58 -2.08
N GLU A 104 6.79 16.58 -1.61
CA GLU A 104 6.48 16.89 -0.21
C GLU A 104 7.01 15.80 0.74
N ALA A 105 6.81 14.52 0.41
CA ALA A 105 7.35 13.43 1.20
C ALA A 105 8.89 13.45 1.25
N ALA A 106 9.56 13.71 0.12
CA ALA A 106 11.01 13.83 0.09
C ALA A 106 11.51 15.02 0.91
N ALA A 107 10.80 16.16 0.87
CA ALA A 107 11.13 17.33 1.69
C ALA A 107 11.03 16.99 3.18
N ILE A 108 9.95 16.35 3.63
CA ILE A 108 9.78 15.95 5.04
C ILE A 108 10.85 14.95 5.47
N ILE A 109 11.14 13.93 4.66
CA ILE A 109 12.20 12.95 4.94
C ILE A 109 13.54 13.67 5.12
N ARG A 110 13.88 14.58 4.21
CA ARG A 110 15.14 15.33 4.26
C ARG A 110 15.20 16.26 5.47
N GLU A 111 14.09 16.90 5.83
CA GLU A 111 14.01 17.79 6.98
C GLU A 111 14.27 17.05 8.29
N CYS A 112 13.67 15.86 8.44
CA CYS A 112 13.86 15.01 9.62
C CYS A 112 15.22 14.30 9.66
N ALA A 113 15.75 13.89 8.52
CA ALA A 113 16.94 13.06 8.49
C ALA A 113 18.15 13.76 9.14
N PRO A 114 19.02 13.01 9.83
CA PRO A 114 20.21 13.59 10.46
C PRO A 114 21.16 14.22 9.44
N VAL A 115 21.93 15.23 9.86
CA VAL A 115 22.88 15.97 9.00
C VAL A 115 23.95 15.04 8.45
N GLU A 116 24.44 14.08 9.24
CA GLU A 116 25.41 13.07 8.83
C GLU A 116 24.89 12.11 7.75
N LYS A 117 23.56 12.02 7.58
CA LYS A 117 22.89 11.28 6.50
C LYS A 117 22.42 12.19 5.35
N GLY A 118 22.87 13.45 5.32
CA GLY A 118 22.52 14.43 4.28
C GLY A 118 21.17 15.12 4.47
N GLY A 119 20.54 14.97 5.64
CA GLY A 119 19.32 15.69 6.01
C GLY A 119 19.58 17.03 6.69
N ARG A 120 18.54 17.60 7.30
CA ARG A 120 18.61 18.89 8.01
C ARG A 120 18.66 18.76 9.53
N GLY A 121 18.31 17.60 10.08
CA GLY A 121 18.22 17.38 11.53
C GLY A 121 17.19 18.26 12.22
N LYS A 122 16.20 18.77 11.47
CA LYS A 122 15.17 19.71 11.94
C LYS A 122 13.82 19.05 12.21
N GLY A 123 13.81 17.72 12.33
CA GLY A 123 12.63 16.96 12.71
C GLY A 123 12.28 17.13 14.19
N VAL A 124 11.00 17.02 14.49
CA VAL A 124 10.47 16.96 15.85
C VAL A 124 10.58 15.54 16.37
N ARG A 125 11.26 15.36 17.51
CA ARG A 125 11.38 14.05 18.16
C ARG A 125 10.10 13.73 18.94
N THR A 126 9.49 12.58 18.65
CA THR A 126 8.33 12.07 19.41
C THR A 126 8.76 11.56 20.79
N PRO A 127 7.84 11.44 21.76
CA PRO A 127 8.11 10.79 23.04
C PRO A 127 8.64 9.35 22.92
N THR A 128 8.30 8.66 21.82
CA THR A 128 8.75 7.29 21.51
C THR A 128 10.08 7.22 20.76
N GLY A 129 10.72 8.37 20.51
CA GLY A 129 12.03 8.44 19.85
C GLY A 129 12.00 8.43 18.32
N ASN A 130 10.82 8.44 17.69
CA ASN A 130 10.66 8.66 16.26
C ASN A 130 10.85 10.15 15.91
N TYR A 131 10.93 10.45 14.62
CA TYR A 131 11.02 11.83 14.12
C TYR A 131 9.90 12.12 13.13
N GLY A 132 9.37 13.33 13.19
CA GLY A 132 8.35 13.84 12.28
C GLY A 132 8.44 15.35 12.13
N VAL A 133 7.40 15.92 11.56
CA VAL A 133 7.20 17.37 11.46
C VAL A 133 5.82 17.72 11.98
N TRP A 134 5.62 18.99 12.32
CA TRP A 134 4.30 19.49 12.68
C TRP A 134 3.45 19.64 11.43
N LEU A 135 2.19 19.25 11.53
CA LEU A 135 1.12 19.73 10.66
C LEU A 135 0.27 20.69 11.48
N ASP A 136 0.35 21.98 11.13
CA ASP A 136 -0.32 23.07 11.83
C ASP A 136 -1.82 23.08 11.52
N THR A 137 -2.54 22.18 12.18
CA THR A 137 -3.99 22.04 12.02
C THR A 137 -4.80 23.19 12.61
N PRO A 138 -4.44 23.80 13.76
CA PRO A 138 -5.14 24.98 14.28
C PRO A 138 -5.20 26.16 13.29
N LEU A 139 -4.20 26.30 12.41
CA LEU A 139 -4.20 27.31 11.34
C LEU A 139 -5.47 27.28 10.47
N ILE A 140 -6.09 26.10 10.28
CA ILE A 140 -7.35 25.98 9.53
C ILE A 140 -8.47 26.79 10.19
N ASP A 141 -8.63 26.70 11.51
CA ASP A 141 -9.65 27.47 12.23
C ASP A 141 -9.30 28.96 12.28
N LEU A 142 -8.02 29.30 12.38
CA LEU A 142 -7.56 30.70 12.30
C LEU A 142 -7.89 31.34 10.93
N LEU A 143 -7.75 30.60 9.84
CA LEU A 143 -8.00 31.09 8.48
C LEU A 143 -9.49 31.15 8.12
N TYR A 144 -10.30 30.22 8.64
CA TYR A 144 -11.68 30.01 8.17
C TYR A 144 -12.75 30.11 9.27
N GLY A 145 -12.36 30.48 10.49
CA GLY A 145 -13.24 30.62 11.65
C GLY A 145 -13.31 29.36 12.52
N GLU A 146 -13.52 29.57 13.82
CA GLU A 146 -13.59 28.51 14.85
C GLU A 146 -14.63 27.44 14.51
N GLY A 147 -14.29 26.18 14.76
CA GLY A 147 -15.15 25.03 14.49
C GLY A 147 -15.13 24.56 13.03
N THR A 148 -14.27 25.13 12.18
CA THR A 148 -14.11 24.68 10.80
C THR A 148 -13.51 23.28 10.71
N ILE A 149 -12.51 22.97 11.53
CA ILE A 149 -11.89 21.65 11.62
C ILE A 149 -12.94 20.63 12.08
N GLU A 150 -13.72 20.91 13.13
CA GLU A 150 -14.76 19.99 13.61
C GLU A 150 -15.81 19.70 12.53
N ARG A 151 -16.23 20.73 11.78
CA ARG A 151 -17.23 20.60 10.71
C ARG A 151 -16.67 19.85 9.49
N LYS A 152 -15.45 20.15 9.06
CA LYS A 152 -14.87 19.62 7.81
C LYS A 152 -14.12 18.30 7.98
N LEU A 153 -13.58 18.03 9.18
CA LEU A 153 -12.69 16.91 9.50
C LEU A 153 -13.13 16.15 10.78
N PRO A 154 -14.43 15.87 10.99
CA PRO A 154 -14.94 15.34 12.26
C PRO A 154 -14.35 13.96 12.63
N ALA A 155 -14.03 13.14 11.63
CA ALA A 155 -13.41 11.83 11.85
C ALA A 155 -11.99 11.95 12.42
N MET A 156 -11.21 12.94 11.96
CA MET A 156 -9.85 13.19 12.43
C MET A 156 -9.85 13.74 13.85
N VAL A 157 -10.75 14.68 14.14
CA VAL A 157 -10.94 15.21 15.50
C VAL A 157 -11.28 14.10 16.48
N ARG A 158 -12.23 13.21 16.13
CA ARG A 158 -12.55 12.04 16.96
C ARG A 158 -11.38 11.08 17.10
N MET A 159 -10.57 10.91 16.06
CA MET A 159 -9.40 10.02 16.11
C MET A 159 -8.36 10.54 17.11
N TYR A 160 -7.97 11.82 17.04
CA TYR A 160 -6.97 12.39 17.94
C TYR A 160 -7.49 12.58 19.38
N ARG A 161 -8.77 12.95 19.55
CA ARG A 161 -9.39 13.08 20.88
C ARG A 161 -9.35 11.79 21.70
N ARG A 162 -9.39 10.61 21.06
CA ARG A 162 -9.25 9.31 21.75
C ARG A 162 -7.90 9.14 22.46
N PHE A 163 -6.91 9.92 22.07
CA PHE A 163 -5.57 9.92 22.64
C PHE A 163 -5.26 11.20 23.43
N GLY A 164 -6.30 11.99 23.77
CA GLY A 164 -6.13 13.23 24.53
C GLY A 164 -5.51 14.38 23.74
N ILE A 165 -5.45 14.30 22.41
CA ILE A 165 -4.91 15.35 21.54
C ILE A 165 -6.07 16.11 20.91
N ASP A 166 -6.12 17.44 21.09
CA ASP A 166 -7.06 18.30 20.40
C ASP A 166 -6.39 18.99 19.21
N MET A 167 -6.55 18.40 18.02
CA MET A 167 -5.97 18.93 16.78
C MET A 167 -6.53 20.31 16.36
N THR A 168 -7.58 20.82 17.02
CA THR A 168 -8.10 22.18 16.79
C THR A 168 -7.32 23.23 17.57
N LYS A 169 -6.56 22.83 18.59
CA LYS A 169 -5.81 23.71 19.48
C LYS A 169 -4.30 23.49 19.39
N GLU A 170 -3.87 22.28 19.04
CA GLU A 170 -2.46 21.91 18.94
C GLU A 170 -2.14 21.29 17.56
N PRO A 171 -0.94 21.53 17.01
CA PRO A 171 -0.49 20.87 15.80
C PRO A 171 -0.28 19.36 16.05
N ILE A 172 -0.43 18.57 14.99
CA ILE A 172 -0.24 17.11 15.06
C ILE A 172 1.08 16.70 14.40
N LEU A 173 1.67 15.60 14.88
CA LEU A 173 2.92 15.09 14.32
C LEU A 173 2.68 14.12 13.18
N VAL A 174 3.33 14.40 12.06
CA VAL A 174 3.23 13.61 10.84
C VAL A 174 4.60 13.24 10.27
N TYR A 175 4.63 12.13 9.54
CA TYR A 175 5.79 11.70 8.76
C TYR A 175 5.30 10.91 7.53
N PRO A 176 6.06 10.87 6.43
CA PRO A 176 5.67 10.12 5.25
C PRO A 176 5.42 8.65 5.55
N THR A 177 4.42 8.08 4.89
CA THR A 177 3.94 6.72 5.14
C THR A 177 3.64 6.04 3.80
N LEU A 178 4.02 4.77 3.66
CA LEU A 178 3.73 3.99 2.46
C LEU A 178 2.21 3.92 2.22
N HIS A 179 1.78 4.23 1.00
CA HIS A 179 0.36 4.47 0.75
C HIS A 179 -0.19 3.78 -0.49
N TYR A 180 0.56 3.77 -1.59
CA TYR A 180 0.05 3.22 -2.84
C TYR A 180 1.14 2.55 -3.65
N GLN A 181 0.79 1.44 -4.29
CA GLN A 181 1.61 0.74 -5.25
C GLN A 181 1.24 1.17 -6.69
N ASN A 182 2.14 1.83 -7.41
CA ASN A 182 1.90 2.23 -8.81
C ASN A 182 2.23 1.11 -9.82
N GLY A 183 3.22 0.28 -9.46
CA GLY A 183 3.59 -0.89 -10.23
C GLY A 183 2.62 -2.06 -10.06
N GLY A 184 2.75 -3.09 -10.87
CA GLY A 184 1.92 -4.29 -10.75
C GLY A 184 1.82 -5.09 -12.04
N LEU A 185 0.80 -5.95 -12.11
CA LEU A 185 0.54 -6.79 -13.27
C LEU A 185 0.21 -5.95 -14.52
N ARG A 186 0.82 -6.30 -15.64
CA ARG A 186 0.56 -5.65 -16.92
C ARG A 186 -0.79 -6.09 -17.47
N ILE A 187 -1.67 -5.12 -17.68
CA ILE A 187 -2.96 -5.32 -18.37
C ILE A 187 -3.02 -4.54 -19.68
N LYS A 188 -3.88 -4.99 -20.59
CA LYS A 188 -4.37 -4.21 -21.74
C LYS A 188 -5.45 -3.24 -21.27
N PRO A 189 -5.85 -2.26 -22.11
CA PRO A 189 -6.89 -1.29 -21.72
C PRO A 189 -8.18 -1.97 -21.24
N ASP A 190 -8.59 -3.08 -21.85
CA ASP A 190 -9.81 -3.82 -21.49
C ASP A 190 -9.71 -4.67 -20.20
N GLY A 191 -8.57 -4.63 -19.51
CA GLY A 191 -8.30 -5.41 -18.29
C GLY A 191 -7.72 -6.80 -18.53
N SER A 192 -7.58 -7.24 -19.78
CA SER A 192 -7.02 -8.57 -20.11
C SER A 192 -5.50 -8.61 -19.93
N THR A 193 -4.98 -9.79 -19.56
CA THR A 193 -3.53 -10.06 -19.52
C THR A 193 -3.06 -10.77 -20.79
N ASN A 194 -1.80 -11.20 -20.84
CA ASN A 194 -1.30 -12.12 -21.88
C ASN A 194 -1.72 -13.58 -21.67
N VAL A 195 -2.24 -13.92 -20.50
CA VAL A 195 -2.72 -15.27 -20.18
C VAL A 195 -4.22 -15.32 -20.51
N PRO A 196 -4.66 -16.17 -21.47
CA PRO A 196 -6.06 -16.28 -21.83
C PRO A 196 -6.95 -16.60 -20.62
N GLY A 197 -8.06 -15.88 -20.49
CA GLY A 197 -8.99 -16.03 -19.36
C GLY A 197 -8.56 -15.36 -18.05
N LEU A 198 -7.35 -14.77 -17.97
CA LEU A 198 -6.89 -14.03 -16.79
C LEU A 198 -6.94 -12.52 -17.02
N TYR A 199 -7.62 -11.84 -16.10
CA TYR A 199 -7.85 -10.39 -16.08
C TYR A 199 -7.40 -9.80 -14.76
N ALA A 200 -7.19 -8.49 -14.70
CA ALA A 200 -6.85 -7.81 -13.46
C ALA A 200 -7.32 -6.35 -13.44
N GLY A 201 -7.64 -5.82 -12.26
CA GLY A 201 -8.05 -4.43 -12.09
C GLY A 201 -7.76 -3.87 -10.69
N GLY A 202 -7.59 -2.55 -10.61
CA GLY A 202 -7.22 -1.85 -9.38
C GLY A 202 -5.72 -1.97 -9.05
N GLU A 203 -5.38 -1.83 -7.77
CA GLU A 203 -3.99 -1.65 -7.30
C GLU A 203 -3.07 -2.88 -7.52
N VAL A 204 -3.62 -4.05 -7.85
CA VAL A 204 -2.82 -5.21 -8.28
C VAL A 204 -2.18 -4.99 -9.67
N THR A 205 -2.65 -4.00 -10.42
CA THR A 205 -2.20 -3.70 -11.78
C THR A 205 -1.16 -2.59 -11.82
N GLY A 206 -0.31 -2.61 -12.85
CA GLY A 206 0.72 -1.61 -13.07
C GLY A 206 0.56 -0.87 -14.39
N GLY A 207 1.02 0.38 -14.42
CA GLY A 207 1.21 1.16 -15.65
C GLY A 207 0.18 2.27 -15.90
N VAL A 208 -1.05 2.16 -15.39
CA VAL A 208 -2.09 3.21 -15.50
C VAL A 208 -1.61 4.54 -14.90
N HIS A 209 -0.89 4.45 -13.80
CA HIS A 209 -0.40 5.61 -13.04
C HIS A 209 1.08 5.94 -13.32
N GLY A 210 1.73 5.21 -14.23
CA GLY A 210 3.19 5.30 -14.42
C GLY A 210 3.95 5.03 -13.11
N THR A 211 4.85 5.94 -12.75
CA THR A 211 5.65 5.85 -11.52
C THR A 211 5.15 6.76 -10.38
N ASN A 212 4.15 7.60 -10.62
CA ASN A 212 3.61 8.52 -9.61
C ASN A 212 2.12 8.81 -9.85
N ARG A 213 1.25 8.16 -9.08
CA ARG A 213 -0.20 8.32 -9.17
C ARG A 213 -0.66 9.72 -8.73
N LEU A 214 -1.55 10.32 -9.52
CA LEU A 214 -2.26 11.54 -9.14
C LEU A 214 -3.29 11.31 -8.03
N MET A 215 -3.47 12.32 -7.17
CA MET A 215 -4.49 12.31 -6.12
C MET A 215 -5.88 11.97 -6.70
N GLY A 216 -6.67 11.20 -5.94
CA GLY A 216 -8.05 10.85 -6.31
C GLY A 216 -8.19 9.73 -7.35
N ASN A 217 -7.15 9.42 -8.11
CA ASN A 217 -7.26 8.44 -9.21
C ASN A 217 -7.33 6.96 -8.78
N SER A 218 -6.97 6.60 -7.55
CA SER A 218 -6.99 5.18 -7.13
C SER A 218 -8.40 4.58 -7.08
N LEU A 219 -9.38 5.31 -6.53
CA LEU A 219 -10.77 4.83 -6.51
C LEU A 219 -11.37 4.81 -7.91
N LEU A 220 -11.01 5.80 -8.74
CA LEU A 220 -11.40 5.83 -10.14
C LEU A 220 -10.87 4.60 -10.90
N ASP A 221 -9.60 4.25 -10.71
CA ASP A 221 -8.97 3.05 -11.27
C ASP A 221 -9.74 1.78 -10.88
N VAL A 222 -10.01 1.59 -9.58
CA VAL A 222 -10.78 0.44 -9.08
C VAL A 222 -12.14 0.32 -9.78
N VAL A 223 -12.89 1.41 -9.91
CA VAL A 223 -14.22 1.38 -10.54
C VAL A 223 -14.11 1.15 -12.05
N VAL A 224 -13.21 1.85 -12.73
CA VAL A 224 -13.03 1.77 -14.18
C VAL A 224 -12.52 0.39 -14.58
N TYR A 225 -11.40 -0.06 -14.01
CA TYR A 225 -10.81 -1.35 -14.38
C TYR A 225 -11.53 -2.53 -13.75
N GLY A 226 -12.26 -2.35 -12.64
CA GLY A 226 -13.22 -3.33 -12.17
C GLY A 226 -14.32 -3.58 -13.20
N ARG A 227 -14.94 -2.51 -13.73
CA ARG A 227 -15.97 -2.63 -14.77
C ARG A 227 -15.42 -3.21 -16.07
N ARG A 228 -14.27 -2.72 -16.53
CA ARG A 228 -13.67 -3.17 -17.81
C ARG A 228 -13.26 -4.64 -17.73
N SER A 229 -12.52 -5.03 -16.70
CA SER A 229 -12.08 -6.42 -16.50
C SER A 229 -13.26 -7.36 -16.35
N GLY A 230 -14.27 -7.01 -15.55
CA GLY A 230 -15.46 -7.82 -15.39
C GLY A 230 -16.25 -7.99 -16.69
N THR A 231 -16.41 -6.91 -17.47
CA THR A 231 -17.10 -6.97 -18.77
C THR A 231 -16.35 -7.87 -19.75
N SER A 232 -15.03 -7.67 -19.90
CA SER A 232 -14.21 -8.46 -20.82
C SER A 232 -14.11 -9.92 -20.41
N ALA A 233 -14.00 -10.21 -19.10
CA ALA A 233 -14.02 -11.57 -18.57
C ALA A 233 -15.35 -12.29 -18.85
N ALA A 234 -16.48 -11.60 -18.69
CA ALA A 234 -17.80 -12.16 -19.00
C ALA A 234 -17.96 -12.47 -20.50
N LEU A 235 -17.51 -11.56 -21.38
CA LEU A 235 -17.52 -11.78 -22.82
C LEU A 235 -16.63 -12.96 -23.22
N TYR A 236 -15.42 -13.04 -22.65
CA TYR A 236 -14.53 -14.18 -22.89
C TYR A 236 -15.18 -15.51 -22.49
N ALA A 237 -15.75 -15.57 -21.29
CA ALA A 237 -16.42 -16.78 -20.78
C ALA A 237 -17.60 -17.24 -21.66
N LYS A 238 -18.28 -16.31 -22.35
CA LYS A 238 -19.42 -16.57 -23.22
C LYS A 238 -19.02 -16.94 -24.64
N GLU A 239 -18.04 -16.24 -25.21
CA GLU A 239 -17.81 -16.22 -26.66
C GLU A 239 -16.45 -16.79 -27.08
N GLN A 240 -15.45 -16.77 -26.19
CA GLN A 240 -14.06 -17.07 -26.56
C GLN A 240 -13.46 -18.23 -25.78
N PHE A 241 -14.08 -18.64 -24.67
CA PHE A 241 -13.63 -19.76 -23.87
C PHE A 241 -13.58 -21.03 -24.72
N ARG A 242 -12.45 -21.73 -24.63
CA ARG A 242 -12.25 -23.06 -25.18
C ARG A 242 -11.97 -24.00 -24.02
N ASP A 243 -12.47 -25.22 -24.12
CA ASP A 243 -12.12 -26.26 -23.15
C ASP A 243 -10.65 -26.63 -23.34
N PHE A 244 -9.84 -26.40 -22.30
CA PHE A 244 -8.42 -26.72 -22.27
C PHE A 244 -8.15 -28.10 -21.64
N GLY A 245 -9.20 -28.86 -21.33
CA GLY A 245 -9.10 -30.16 -20.67
C GLY A 245 -8.95 -30.02 -19.15
N LYS A 246 -8.46 -31.09 -18.52
CA LYS A 246 -8.27 -31.12 -17.07
C LYS A 246 -7.07 -30.23 -16.68
N PRO A 247 -7.24 -29.28 -15.75
CA PRO A 247 -6.12 -28.50 -15.22
C PRO A 247 -5.06 -29.40 -14.61
N THR A 248 -3.81 -28.98 -14.76
CA THR A 248 -2.65 -29.66 -14.18
C THR A 248 -1.81 -28.67 -13.39
N LEU A 249 -1.07 -29.17 -12.41
CA LEU A 249 -0.05 -28.41 -11.69
C LEU A 249 1.32 -28.48 -12.39
N GLN A 250 1.36 -28.87 -13.66
CA GLN A 250 2.60 -29.11 -14.39
C GLN A 250 3.52 -27.89 -14.39
N HIS A 251 2.96 -26.70 -14.61
CA HIS A 251 3.71 -25.43 -14.56
C HIS A 251 4.33 -25.15 -13.18
N VAL A 252 3.70 -25.62 -12.09
CA VAL A 252 4.23 -25.49 -10.73
C VAL A 252 5.41 -26.43 -10.55
N TYR A 253 5.29 -27.68 -10.99
CA TYR A 253 6.38 -28.66 -10.92
C TYR A 253 7.59 -28.26 -11.77
N GLU A 254 7.37 -27.67 -12.94
CA GLU A 254 8.43 -27.14 -13.79
C GLU A 254 9.17 -25.98 -13.11
N TYR A 255 8.42 -25.03 -12.53
CA TYR A 255 9.01 -23.92 -11.80
C TYR A 255 9.84 -24.37 -10.59
N GLU A 256 9.34 -25.32 -9.79
CA GLU A 256 10.09 -25.86 -8.64
C GLU A 256 11.38 -26.57 -9.08
N LYS A 257 11.33 -27.28 -10.21
CA LYS A 257 12.53 -27.91 -10.79
C LYS A 257 13.56 -26.85 -11.20
N GLU A 258 13.13 -25.77 -11.86
CA GLU A 258 14.01 -24.66 -12.24
C GLU A 258 14.64 -23.99 -11.00
N LEU A 259 13.87 -23.77 -9.94
CA LEU A 259 14.39 -23.22 -8.68
C LEU A 259 15.47 -24.10 -8.07
N ALA A 260 15.24 -25.42 -8.03
CA ALA A 260 16.20 -26.39 -7.53
C ALA A 260 17.49 -26.43 -8.36
N GLU A 261 17.38 -26.35 -9.70
CA GLU A 261 18.53 -26.31 -10.61
C GLU A 261 19.38 -25.05 -10.43
N ILE A 262 18.76 -23.91 -10.13
CA ILE A 262 19.44 -22.62 -9.91
C ILE A 262 20.02 -22.52 -8.48
N GLY A 263 19.61 -23.40 -7.57
CA GLY A 263 20.06 -23.40 -6.18
C GLY A 263 19.55 -22.20 -5.39
N VAL A 264 18.32 -21.74 -5.66
CA VAL A 264 17.72 -20.62 -4.95
C VAL A 264 17.45 -21.02 -3.49
N PRO A 265 17.91 -20.24 -2.49
CA PRO A 265 17.61 -20.53 -1.08
C PRO A 265 16.10 -20.52 -0.79
N GLU A 266 15.62 -21.59 -0.14
CA GLU A 266 14.21 -21.78 0.26
C GLU A 266 13.92 -21.26 1.69
N ASP A 267 14.79 -20.41 2.22
CA ASP A 267 14.72 -19.90 3.60
C ASP A 267 13.68 -18.78 3.79
N LYS A 268 13.10 -18.26 2.68
CA LYS A 268 12.12 -17.17 2.71
C LYS A 268 10.69 -17.66 2.64
N ILE A 269 9.96 -17.44 3.74
CA ILE A 269 8.52 -17.72 3.84
C ILE A 269 7.74 -16.58 3.16
N SER A 270 6.95 -16.89 2.13
CA SER A 270 6.05 -15.96 1.43
C SER A 270 4.69 -16.61 1.13
N PRO A 271 3.56 -15.89 1.27
CA PRO A 271 3.48 -14.54 1.81
C PRO A 271 3.77 -14.51 3.32
N VAL A 272 4.29 -13.37 3.79
CA VAL A 272 4.40 -13.11 5.23
C VAL A 272 2.98 -12.87 5.76
N LEU A 273 2.30 -13.96 6.15
CA LEU A 273 0.95 -13.89 6.70
C LEU A 273 0.92 -13.32 8.12
N LEU A 274 1.99 -13.56 8.88
CA LEU A 274 2.15 -13.07 10.25
C LEU A 274 3.48 -12.32 10.41
N PRO A 275 3.49 -11.12 11.00
CA PRO A 275 4.70 -10.36 11.23
C PRO A 275 5.68 -11.03 12.20
N ASN A 276 6.97 -10.68 12.11
CA ASN A 276 8.03 -11.27 12.95
C ASN A 276 7.88 -11.01 14.47
N TYR A 277 7.07 -10.03 14.86
CA TYR A 277 6.78 -9.69 16.26
C TYR A 277 5.64 -10.52 16.89
N VAL A 278 5.09 -11.48 16.15
CA VAL A 278 4.04 -12.37 16.67
C VAL A 278 4.60 -13.32 17.74
N PRO A 279 3.91 -13.47 18.90
CA PRO A 279 4.33 -14.37 19.96
C PRO A 279 4.59 -15.79 19.45
N GLU A 280 5.63 -16.45 19.98
CA GLU A 280 6.11 -17.73 19.48
C GLU A 280 5.01 -18.81 19.42
N HIS A 281 4.09 -18.82 20.38
CA HIS A 281 2.96 -19.76 20.42
C HIS A 281 1.92 -19.52 19.30
N VAL A 282 1.83 -18.31 18.75
CA VAL A 282 1.00 -18.00 17.57
C VAL A 282 1.76 -18.32 16.29
N ARG A 283 3.06 -18.04 16.26
CA ARG A 283 3.96 -18.40 15.14
C ARG A 283 4.06 -19.91 14.94
N LYS A 284 4.02 -20.70 16.02
CA LYS A 284 3.95 -22.18 15.97
C LYS A 284 2.64 -22.71 15.35
N LYS A 285 1.58 -21.89 15.30
CA LYS A 285 0.33 -22.20 14.58
C LYS A 285 0.38 -21.77 13.11
N GLN A 286 1.43 -21.05 12.70
CA GLN A 286 1.68 -20.72 11.30
C GLN A 286 2.21 -21.97 10.61
N LEU A 287 1.35 -22.62 9.82
CA LEU A 287 1.69 -23.83 9.05
C LEU A 287 2.80 -23.61 8.01
N THR A 288 3.19 -22.36 7.76
CA THR A 288 4.31 -22.00 6.87
C THR A 288 5.66 -21.90 7.58
N SER A 289 5.82 -22.47 8.79
CA SER A 289 7.10 -22.47 9.53
C SER A 289 8.28 -23.12 8.80
N TYR A 290 8.00 -23.86 7.72
CA TYR A 290 8.95 -24.25 6.68
C TYR A 290 8.32 -23.88 5.33
N TYR A 291 9.11 -23.38 4.36
CA TYR A 291 8.69 -23.33 2.97
C TYR A 291 8.50 -24.78 2.51
N GLN A 292 7.25 -25.24 2.51
CA GLN A 292 6.84 -26.19 1.50
C GLN A 292 6.44 -25.34 0.32
N GLY A 293 7.36 -25.16 -0.63
CA GLY A 293 7.02 -24.63 -1.93
C GLY A 293 5.80 -25.36 -2.43
N ASN A 294 4.71 -24.61 -2.59
CA ASN A 294 3.48 -24.98 -3.27
C ASN A 294 2.87 -26.34 -2.86
N LEU A 295 1.70 -26.31 -2.19
CA LEU A 295 0.71 -27.41 -2.15
C LEU A 295 1.31 -28.84 -2.15
N TYR A 296 1.66 -29.36 -0.97
CA TYR A 296 1.76 -30.82 -0.77
C TYR A 296 0.38 -31.40 -0.46
#